data_AF-A0A2E1PNL2-F1
#
_entry.id   AF-A0A2E1PNL2-F1
#
_cell.length_a   1.000
_cell.length_b   1.000
_cell.length_c   1.000
_cell.angle_alpha   90.00
_cell.angle_beta   90.00
_cell.angle_gamma   90.00
#
_symmetry.space_group_name_H-M   'P 1'
#
loop_
_entity.id
_entity.type
_entity.pdbx_description
1 polymer ?
#
loop_
_entity_poly.entity_id
_entity_poly.type
_entity_poly.pdbx_seq_one_letter_code
_entity_poly.pdbx_strand_id
1 'polypeptide(L)' 'MVGFSESYKRLGRGGGFYDRYVKNLNKKIIKIGIAYKYQRIKFDEQVFDMKFDQIIVSD' A
#
# COMPACT_ATOMS: atom_id res chain seq x y z
N MET A 1 0.17 6.14 -4.65
CA MET A 1 0.35 6.10 -3.17
C MET A 1 1.18 7.30 -2.74
N VAL A 2 1.26 7.64 -1.45
CA VAL A 2 2.19 8.69 -0.97
C VAL A 2 3.56 8.07 -0.74
N GLY A 3 3.59 6.90 -0.10
CA GLY A 3 4.79 6.12 0.12
C GLY A 3 4.48 4.64 0.32
N PHE A 4 5.53 3.84 0.44
CA PHE A 4 5.46 2.46 0.87
C PHE A 4 6.68 2.10 1.72
N SER A 5 6.51 1.09 2.58
CA SER A 5 7.56 0.60 3.45
C SER A 5 8.26 -0.63 2.87
N GLU A 6 9.37 -1.02 3.50
CA GLU A 6 10.07 -2.28 3.28
C GLU A 6 9.17 -3.52 3.36
N SER A 7 8.11 -3.46 4.18
CA SER A 7 7.17 -4.56 4.37
C SER A 7 6.03 -4.57 3.34
N TYR A 8 6.13 -3.72 2.30
CA TYR A 8 5.12 -3.52 1.24
C TYR A 8 3.80 -2.92 1.75
N LYS A 9 3.80 -2.26 2.92
CA LYS A 9 2.63 -1.51 3.38
C LYS A 9 2.56 -0.14 2.72
N ARG A 10 1.35 0.27 2.35
CA ARG A 10 1.09 1.54 1.69
C ARG A 10 0.81 2.64 2.70
N LEU A 11 1.50 3.77 2.52
CA LEU A 11 1.11 5.05 3.10
C LEU A 11 0.13 5.78 2.18
N GLY A 12 -1.11 5.91 2.65
CA GLY A 12 -2.17 6.67 1.99
C GLY A 12 -2.14 8.17 2.32
N ARG A 13 -3.17 8.89 1.89
CA ARG A 13 -3.39 10.32 2.24
C ARG A 13 -4.20 10.51 3.54
N GLY A 14 -4.40 9.46 4.35
CA GLY A 14 -5.13 9.51 5.62
C GLY A 14 -6.64 9.21 5.58
N GLY A 15 -7.27 9.10 4.40
CA GLY A 15 -8.73 8.87 4.29
C GLY A 15 -9.22 7.42 4.36
N GLY A 16 -8.33 6.43 4.42
CA GLY A 16 -8.68 4.99 4.57
C GLY A 16 -9.58 4.38 3.48
N PHE A 17 -9.80 5.06 2.36
CA PHE A 17 -10.74 4.62 1.31
C PHE A 17 -10.37 3.27 0.70
N TYR A 18 -9.10 3.10 0.35
CA TYR A 18 -8.61 1.87 -0.27
C TYR A 18 -8.63 0.70 0.73
N ASP A 19 -8.24 0.95 1.98
CA ASP A 19 -8.21 -0.09 3.02
C ASP A 19 -9.62 -0.65 3.27
N ARG A 20 -10.63 0.23 3.33
CA ARG A 20 -12.05 -0.16 3.41
C ARG A 20 -12.54 -0.89 2.16
N TYR A 21 -12.22 -0.37 0.98
CA TYR A 21 -12.66 -0.95 -0.29
C TYR A 21 -12.15 -2.39 -0.44
N VAL A 22 -10.85 -2.60 -0.23
CA VAL A 22 -10.22 -3.92 -0.37
C VAL A 22 -10.71 -4.89 0.70
N LYS A 23 -10.88 -4.45 1.94
CA LYS A 23 -11.41 -5.30 3.03
C LYS A 23 -12.79 -5.87 2.69
N ASN A 24 -13.59 -5.16 1.90
CA ASN A 24 -14.95 -5.55 1.54
C ASN A 24 -15.02 -6.38 0.23
N LEU A 25 -13.90 -6.65 -0.44
CA LEU A 25 -13.87 -7.47 -1.65
C LEU A 25 -13.88 -8.96 -1.29
N ASN A 26 -14.95 -9.66 -1.63
CA ASN A 26 -15.09 -11.11 -1.38
C ASN A 26 -14.46 -11.97 -2.50
N LYS A 27 -13.26 -11.58 -2.96
CA LYS A 27 -12.52 -12.24 -4.05
C LYS A 27 -11.02 -12.27 -3.73
N LYS A 28 -10.33 -13.34 -4.16
CA LYS A 28 -8.86 -13.36 -4.15
C LYS A 28 -8.36 -12.36 -5.19
N ILE A 29 -7.78 -11.26 -4.71
CA ILE A 29 -7.19 -10.21 -5.53
C ILE A 29 -5.68 -10.20 -5.34
N ILE A 30 -4.95 -9.93 -6.42
CA ILE A 30 -3.52 -9.62 -6.35
C ILE A 30 -3.40 -8.10 -6.28
N LYS A 31 -2.79 -7.58 -5.22
CA LYS A 31 -2.57 -6.15 -5.01
C LYS A 31 -1.20 -5.78 -5.53
N ILE A 32 -1.18 -5.04 -6.64
CA ILE A 32 0.05 -4.51 -7.25
C ILE A 32 0.09 -3.00 -7.06
N GLY A 33 1.15 -2.50 -6.43
CA GLY A 33 1.40 -1.08 -6.23
C GLY A 33 2.29 -0.53 -7.32
N ILE A 34 2.09 0.73 -7.71
CA ILE A 34 2.99 1.47 -8.61
C ILE A 34 3.53 2.66 -7.84
N ALA A 35 4.86 2.80 -7.80
CA ALA A 35 5.54 3.83 -7.04
C ALA A 35 6.83 4.30 -7.73
N TYR A 36 7.31 5.48 -7.35
CA TYR A 36 8.68 5.89 -7.63
C TYR A 36 9.63 5.45 -6.53
N LYS A 37 10.92 5.35 -6.84
CA LYS A 37 11.96 4.90 -5.91
C LYS A 37 12.03 5.72 -4.62
N TYR A 38 11.87 7.04 -4.74
CA TYR A 38 11.87 7.96 -3.58
C TYR A 38 10.64 7.81 -2.67
N GLN A 39 9.61 7.08 -3.09
CA GLN A 39 8.42 6.82 -2.27
C GLN A 39 8.62 5.66 -1.29
N ARG A 40 9.78 4.99 -1.33
CA ARG A 40 10.18 4.00 -0.32
C ARG A 40 10.65 4.71 0.95
N ILE A 41 9.81 4.72 1.98
CA ILE A 41 10.02 5.49 3.22
C ILE A 41 9.73 4.64 4.45
N LYS A 42 10.34 5.00 5.58
CA LYS A 42 9.99 4.45 6.89
C LYS A 42 8.85 5.26 7.50
N PHE A 43 7.86 4.59 8.06
CA PHE A 43 6.74 5.19 8.78
C PHE A 43 6.20 4.21 9.84
N ASP A 44 5.39 4.71 10.76
CA ASP A 44 4.76 3.91 11.82
C ASP A 44 3.60 3.09 11.26
N GLU A 45 3.94 1.92 10.76
CA GLU A 45 2.99 0.99 10.18
C GLU A 45 1.95 0.50 11.18
N GLN A 46 0.69 0.51 10.76
CA GLN A 46 -0.42 -0.02 11.52
C GLN A 46 -0.79 -1.43 11.03
N VAL A 47 -1.55 -2.17 11.85
CA VAL A 47 -2.04 -3.51 11.49
C VAL A 47 -3.10 -3.44 10.39
N PHE A 48 -3.85 -2.34 10.34
CA PHE A 48 -4.91 -2.10 9.36
C PHE A 48 -4.42 -1.49 8.04
N ASP A 49 -3.13 -1.15 7.92
CA ASP A 49 -2.55 -0.61 6.70
C ASP A 49 -2.52 -1.69 5.61
N MET A 50 -3.01 -1.34 4.42
CA MET A 50 -2.99 -2.25 3.28
C MET A 50 -1.56 -2.63 2.88
N LYS A 51 -1.30 -3.94 2.93
CA LYS A 51 -0.11 -4.58 2.37
C LYS A 51 -0.34 -4.99 0.91
N PHE A 52 0.60 -4.65 0.03
CA PHE A 52 0.64 -5.09 -1.35
C PHE A 52 1.34 -6.45 -1.48
N ASP A 53 0.96 -7.21 -2.50
CA ASP A 53 1.64 -8.48 -2.84
C ASP A 53 2.91 -8.20 -3.66
N GLN A 54 2.88 -7.16 -4.50
CA GLN A 54 4.03 -6.65 -5.24
C GLN A 54 3.96 -5.12 -5.40
N ILE A 55 5.12 -4.48 -5.54
CA ILE A 55 5.23 -3.06 -5.87
C ILE A 55 6.20 -2.90 -7.04
N ILE A 56 5.71 -2.37 -8.16
CA ILE A 56 6.50 -2.00 -9.33
C ILE A 56 7.03 -0.59 -9.08
N VAL A 57 8.35 -0.45 -9.15
CA VAL A 57 9.05 0.78 -8.86
C VAL A 57 9.71 1.32 -10.12
N SER A 58 9.40 2.56 -10.47
CA SER A 58 10.13 3.35 -11.47
C SER A 58 11.21 4.19 -10.79
N ASP A 59 12.28 4.48 -11.52
CA ASP A 59 13.25 5.51 -11.13
C ASP A 59 12.59 6.90 -11.01
#